data_AF-A0A1N6MRQ9-F1
#
_entry.id   AF-A0A1N6MRQ9-F1
#
_cell.length_a   1.000
_cell.length_b   1.000
_cell.length_c   1.000
_cell.angle_alpha   90.00
_cell.angle_beta   90.00
_cell.angle_gamma   90.00
#
_symmetry.space_group_name_H-M   'P 1'
#
loop_
_entity.id
_entity.type
_entity.pdbx_description
1 polymer ?
#
loop_
_entity_poly.entity_id
_entity_poly.type
_entity_poly.pdbx_seq_one_letter_code
_entity_poly.pdbx_strand_id
1 'polypeptide(L)'
;MPPPVPDEFFIKNNKKNIISYDFVYYGSFHKDIDLDVIISILDNQKVLIISNNCPSELYRYNNITIKSSIYSMKELANTIHSAQCILLPYKNSKFMETITPAKILQVKAFSMPVVCTNHYLADKYLLSNNINNPTIPTPISPIFSVTNICTFILNKIDILP
;
A
#
# COMPACT_ATOMS: atom_id res chain seq x y z
N MET A 1 5.63 -17.86 7.83
CA MET A 1 5.97 -16.55 8.44
C MET A 1 5.51 -15.46 7.47
N PRO A 2 4.71 -14.48 7.92
CA PRO A 2 4.30 -13.37 7.05
C PRO A 2 5.53 -12.60 6.55
N PRO A 3 5.46 -11.96 5.36
CA PRO A 3 6.59 -11.20 4.85
C PRO A 3 6.93 -10.02 5.78
N PRO A 4 8.22 -9.72 5.98
CA PRO A 4 8.63 -8.58 6.79
C PRO A 4 8.21 -7.26 6.15
N VAL A 5 7.95 -6.25 6.98
CA VAL A 5 7.61 -4.89 6.55
C VAL A 5 8.80 -3.96 6.83
N PRO A 6 9.21 -3.09 5.88
CA PRO A 6 10.27 -2.11 6.12
C PRO A 6 10.01 -1.29 7.39
N ASP A 7 11.04 -1.05 8.20
CA ASP A 7 10.92 -0.38 9.49
C ASP A 7 10.31 1.02 9.36
N GLU A 8 10.58 1.71 8.24
CA GLU A 8 10.07 3.07 7.97
C GLU A 8 8.54 3.16 7.90
N PHE A 9 7.86 2.05 7.62
CA PHE A 9 6.41 2.02 7.49
C PHE A 9 5.71 2.00 8.86
N PHE A 10 6.46 1.73 9.95
CA PHE A 10 5.95 1.81 11.32
C PHE A 10 6.15 3.19 11.96
N ILE A 11 6.93 4.07 11.32
CA ILE A 11 7.25 5.39 11.86
C ILE A 11 6.05 6.31 11.66
N LYS A 12 5.40 6.71 12.76
CA LYS A 12 4.38 7.76 12.71
C LYS A 12 5.04 9.07 12.29
N ASN A 13 4.66 9.58 11.12
CA ASN A 13 5.17 10.84 10.64
C ASN A 13 4.50 11.99 11.40
N ASN A 14 5.19 12.53 12.40
CA ASN A 14 4.69 13.67 13.20
C ASN A 14 4.78 15.01 12.45
N LYS A 15 5.40 15.03 11.27
CA LYS A 15 5.45 16.21 10.41
C LYS A 15 4.09 16.36 9.72
N LYS A 16 3.52 17.57 9.78
CA LYS A 16 2.39 17.96 8.91
C LYS A 16 2.88 17.95 7.47
N ASN A 17 2.81 16.79 6.82
CA ASN A 17 3.03 16.71 5.39
C ASN A 17 1.89 17.46 4.70
N ILE A 18 2.24 18.22 3.65
CA ILE A 18 1.25 18.89 2.82
C ILE A 18 0.54 17.81 2.01
N ILE A 19 -0.72 17.56 2.35
CA ILE A 19 -1.58 16.65 1.61
C ILE A 19 -1.86 17.28 0.25
N SER A 20 -1.40 16.61 -0.81
CA SER A 20 -1.51 17.08 -2.19
C SER A 20 -2.42 16.18 -3.04
N TYR A 21 -2.66 14.96 -2.57
CA TYR A 21 -3.38 13.91 -3.30
C TYR A 21 -4.48 13.32 -2.43
N ASP A 22 -5.55 12.88 -3.06
CA ASP A 22 -6.63 12.16 -2.41
C ASP A 22 -6.24 10.67 -2.27
N PHE A 23 -5.67 10.10 -3.34
CA PHE A 23 -5.24 8.70 -3.37
C PHE A 23 -3.78 8.54 -3.77
N VAL A 24 -3.11 7.54 -3.19
CA VAL A 24 -1.82 7.04 -3.67
C VAL A 24 -1.88 5.54 -3.96
N TYR A 25 -1.36 5.14 -5.11
CA TYR A 25 -1.01 3.77 -5.44
C TYR A 25 0.50 3.67 -5.59
N TYR A 26 1.10 2.64 -5.00
CA TYR A 26 2.54 2.37 -5.15
C TYR A 26 2.79 0.89 -5.46
N GLY A 27 3.75 0.65 -6.36
CA GLY A 27 4.17 -0.67 -6.80
C GLY A 27 3.84 -0.98 -8.26
N SER A 28 4.17 -2.18 -8.70
CA SER A 28 4.08 -2.57 -10.11
C SER A 28 2.65 -2.84 -10.55
N PHE A 29 2.34 -2.52 -11.80
CA PHE A 29 1.12 -2.98 -12.46
C PHE A 29 1.29 -4.42 -12.96
N HIS A 30 0.32 -5.28 -12.65
CA HIS A 30 0.25 -6.66 -13.12
C HIS A 30 -1.21 -7.02 -13.39
N LYS A 31 -1.47 -8.21 -13.93
CA LYS A 31 -2.81 -8.63 -14.41
C LYS A 31 -3.95 -8.50 -13.38
N ASP A 32 -3.63 -8.55 -12.09
CA ASP A 32 -4.59 -8.49 -10.98
C ASP A 32 -4.81 -7.06 -10.45
N ILE A 33 -4.15 -6.06 -11.04
CA ILE A 33 -4.45 -4.65 -10.80
C ILE A 33 -5.62 -4.23 -11.71
N ASP A 34 -6.61 -3.60 -11.11
CA ASP A 34 -7.85 -3.18 -11.75
C ASP A 34 -7.73 -1.74 -12.27
N LEU A 35 -7.45 -1.61 -13.58
CA LEU A 35 -7.27 -0.32 -14.25
C LEU A 35 -8.60 0.41 -14.41
N ASP A 36 -9.67 -0.31 -14.72
CA ASP A 36 -11.00 0.27 -14.90
C ASP A 36 -11.48 0.90 -13.61
N VAL A 37 -11.16 0.27 -12.48
CA VAL A 37 -11.41 0.84 -11.17
C VAL A 37 -10.57 2.09 -10.93
N ILE A 38 -9.26 2.09 -11.21
CA ILE A 38 -8.43 3.32 -11.11
C ILE A 38 -9.01 4.45 -11.95
N ILE A 39 -9.51 4.16 -13.15
CA ILE A 39 -10.09 5.16 -14.04
C ILE A 39 -11.43 5.67 -13.48
N SER A 40 -12.39 4.76 -13.27
CA SER A 40 -13.77 5.09 -12.89
C SER A 40 -13.89 5.75 -11.51
N ILE A 41 -13.08 5.32 -10.55
CA ILE A 41 -13.12 5.82 -9.19
C ILE A 41 -12.49 7.22 -9.09
N LEU A 42 -11.63 7.59 -10.04
CA LEU A 42 -10.73 8.73 -9.87
C LEU A 42 -11.03 9.90 -10.80
N ASP A 43 -12.09 9.88 -11.62
CA ASP A 43 -12.42 10.99 -12.55
C ASP A 43 -12.47 12.39 -11.89
N ASN A 44 -12.67 12.48 -10.57
CA ASN A 44 -12.67 13.74 -9.81
C ASN A 44 -11.66 13.81 -8.64
N GLN A 45 -10.75 12.85 -8.52
CA GLN A 45 -9.81 12.75 -7.39
C GLN A 45 -8.37 12.94 -7.88
N LYS A 46 -7.52 13.60 -7.09
CA LYS A 46 -6.09 13.73 -7.36
C LYS A 46 -5.36 12.46 -6.94
N VAL A 47 -4.69 11.82 -7.89
CA VAL A 47 -4.06 10.52 -7.69
C VAL A 47 -2.57 10.62 -7.86
N LEU A 48 -1.83 10.00 -6.95
CA LEU A 48 -0.41 9.74 -7.12
C LEU A 48 -0.18 8.26 -7.43
N ILE A 49 0.51 7.96 -8.54
CA ILE A 49 0.97 6.62 -8.89
C ILE A 49 2.48 6.58 -8.79
N ILE A 50 3.03 5.66 -8.01
CA ILE A 50 4.47 5.44 -7.85
C ILE A 50 4.81 4.07 -8.46
N SER A 51 5.25 4.05 -9.70
CA SER A 51 5.47 2.81 -10.46
C SER A 51 6.40 2.99 -11.66
N ASN A 52 7.21 1.97 -11.96
CA ASN A 52 8.05 1.93 -13.16
C ASN A 52 7.34 1.36 -14.40
N ASN A 53 6.19 0.72 -14.24
CA ASN A 53 5.47 0.06 -15.33
C ASN A 53 4.00 0.49 -15.39
N CYS A 54 3.75 1.79 -15.18
CA CYS A 54 2.43 2.38 -15.30
C CYS A 54 1.89 2.20 -16.74
N PRO A 55 0.65 1.72 -16.93
CA PRO A 55 0.03 1.63 -18.25
C PRO A 55 -0.07 3.00 -18.93
N SER A 56 0.22 3.04 -20.23
CA SER A 56 0.20 4.27 -21.04
C SER A 56 -1.16 4.99 -20.99
N GLU A 57 -2.25 4.24 -20.85
CA GLU A 57 -3.61 4.75 -20.77
C GLU A 57 -3.83 5.70 -19.58
N LEU A 58 -3.08 5.53 -18.48
CA LEU A 58 -3.24 6.39 -17.29
C LEU A 58 -2.57 7.76 -17.46
N TYR A 59 -1.64 7.92 -18.41
CA TYR A 59 -0.95 9.19 -18.67
C TYR A 59 -1.85 10.26 -19.31
N ARG A 60 -3.01 9.87 -19.85
CA ARG A 60 -3.95 10.81 -20.49
C ARG A 60 -4.83 11.58 -19.50
N TYR A 61 -4.79 11.21 -18.21
CA TYR A 61 -5.66 11.78 -17.18
C TYR A 61 -4.93 12.88 -16.39
N ASN A 62 -5.43 14.11 -16.47
CA ASN A 62 -4.80 15.30 -15.88
C ASN A 62 -4.74 15.30 -14.34
N ASN A 63 -5.60 14.52 -13.71
CA ASN A 63 -5.70 14.37 -12.27
C ASN A 63 -4.81 13.23 -11.71
N ILE A 64 -4.12 12.50 -12.59
CA ILE A 64 -3.18 11.43 -12.20
C ILE A 64 -1.76 11.95 -12.37
N THR A 65 -1.02 12.01 -11.27
CA THR A 65 0.43 12.24 -11.27
C THR A 65 1.15 10.90 -11.20
N ILE A 66 2.04 10.64 -12.16
CA ILE A 66 2.82 9.40 -12.22
C ILE A 66 4.29 9.72 -11.90
N LYS A 67 4.87 8.99 -10.94
CA LYS A 67 6.29 9.04 -10.57
C LYS A 67 6.92 7.66 -10.77
N SER A 68 8.22 7.65 -11.07
CA SER A 68 9.02 6.42 -11.04
C SER A 68 9.03 5.79 -9.65
N SER A 69 9.32 4.49 -9.57
CA SER A 69 9.48 3.78 -8.31
C SER A 69 10.56 4.42 -7.44
N ILE A 70 10.26 4.55 -6.15
CA ILE A 70 11.17 5.10 -5.14
C ILE A 70 11.80 3.92 -4.38
N TYR A 71 13.12 3.81 -4.43
CA TYR A 71 13.86 2.70 -3.79
C TYR A 71 14.24 2.98 -2.34
N SER A 72 14.31 4.25 -1.94
CA SER A 72 14.48 4.64 -0.54
C SER A 72 13.17 4.43 0.22
N MET A 73 13.12 3.50 1.17
CA MET A 73 11.90 3.20 1.94
C MET A 73 11.42 4.41 2.75
N LYS A 74 12.35 5.21 3.28
CA LYS A 74 12.05 6.48 3.95
C LYS A 74 11.40 7.49 3.00
N GLU A 75 11.95 7.65 1.80
CA GLU A 75 11.40 8.58 0.81
C GLU A 75 10.05 8.09 0.27
N LEU A 76 9.91 6.79 0.05
CA LEU A 76 8.64 6.17 -0.35
C LEU A 76 7.58 6.40 0.74
N ALA A 77 7.89 6.15 2.00
CA ALA A 77 6.99 6.39 3.12
C ALA A 77 6.57 7.86 3.22
N ASN A 78 7.51 8.79 3.13
CA ASN A 78 7.20 10.22 3.11
C ASN A 78 6.32 10.61 1.91
N THR A 79 6.58 10.02 0.75
CA THR A 79 5.80 10.30 -0.47
C THR A 79 4.37 9.75 -0.35
N ILE A 80 4.20 8.56 0.22
CA ILE A 80 2.87 7.98 0.50
C ILE A 80 2.07 8.91 1.43
N HIS A 81 2.71 9.49 2.45
CA HIS A 81 2.08 10.47 3.34
C HIS A 81 1.69 11.81 2.69
N SER A 82 1.99 12.04 1.41
CA SER A 82 1.46 13.20 0.66
C SER A 82 0.02 12.98 0.16
N ALA A 83 -0.55 11.79 0.38
CA ALA A 83 -1.92 11.44 0.04
C ALA A 83 -2.80 11.22 1.28
N GLN A 84 -4.11 11.41 1.14
CA GLN A 84 -5.09 11.14 2.21
C GLN A 84 -5.33 9.64 2.40
N CYS A 85 -5.37 8.88 1.30
CA CYS A 85 -5.72 7.47 1.31
C CYS A 85 -4.77 6.64 0.44
N ILE A 86 -4.49 5.42 0.87
CA ILE A 86 -3.80 4.42 0.04
C ILE A 86 -4.86 3.65 -0.75
N LEU A 87 -4.65 3.51 -2.05
CA LEU A 87 -5.48 2.69 -2.93
C LEU A 87 -4.83 1.33 -3.16
N LEU A 88 -5.60 0.26 -2.94
CA LEU A 88 -5.29 -1.11 -3.29
C LEU A 88 -6.26 -1.60 -4.38
N PRO A 89 -5.99 -1.26 -5.66
CA PRO A 89 -6.91 -1.49 -6.77
C PRO A 89 -6.76 -2.92 -7.28
N TYR A 90 -7.09 -3.90 -6.45
CA TYR A 90 -7.02 -5.31 -6.81
C TYR A 90 -8.32 -5.78 -7.46
N LYS A 91 -8.21 -6.56 -8.53
CA LYS A 91 -9.35 -7.23 -9.17
C LYS A 91 -9.94 -8.28 -8.23
N ASN A 92 -11.25 -8.49 -8.35
CA ASN A 92 -11.94 -9.63 -7.74
C ASN A 92 -11.61 -10.90 -8.51
N SER A 93 -10.58 -11.63 -8.09
CA SER A 93 -10.16 -12.89 -8.72
C SER A 93 -9.94 -13.98 -7.68
N LYS A 94 -10.21 -15.23 -8.07
CA LYS A 94 -9.96 -16.43 -7.25
C LYS A 94 -8.51 -16.52 -6.76
N PHE A 95 -7.56 -16.03 -7.55
CA PHE A 95 -6.16 -15.98 -7.14
C PHE A 95 -5.97 -15.03 -5.95
N MET A 96 -6.53 -13.81 -6.03
CA MET A 96 -6.41 -12.82 -4.96
C MET A 96 -7.06 -13.27 -3.65
N GLU A 97 -8.11 -14.10 -3.70
CA GLU A 97 -8.74 -14.70 -2.51
C GLU A 97 -7.77 -15.60 -1.70
N THR A 98 -6.88 -16.30 -2.41
CA THR A 98 -5.99 -17.31 -1.80
C THR A 98 -4.68 -16.75 -1.26
N ILE A 99 -4.29 -15.54 -1.69
CA ILE A 99 -2.99 -14.96 -1.32
C ILE A 99 -3.09 -13.96 -0.17
N THR A 100 -1.91 -13.64 0.38
CA THR A 100 -1.71 -12.51 1.29
C THR A 100 -0.77 -11.53 0.61
N PRO A 101 -1.27 -10.47 -0.05
CA PRO A 101 -0.40 -9.49 -0.67
C PRO A 101 0.47 -8.81 0.38
N ALA A 102 1.79 -8.73 0.16
CA ALA A 102 2.71 -8.08 1.10
C ALA A 102 2.31 -6.62 1.41
N LYS A 103 1.69 -5.93 0.43
CA LYS A 103 1.16 -4.57 0.61
C LYS A 103 0.13 -4.47 1.73
N ILE A 104 -0.64 -5.53 2.03
CA ILE A 104 -1.61 -5.51 3.13
C ILE A 104 -0.91 -5.26 4.47
N LEU A 105 0.24 -5.91 4.71
CA LEU A 105 0.98 -5.71 5.95
C LEU A 105 1.61 -4.31 5.99
N GLN A 106 2.10 -3.83 4.85
CA GLN A 106 2.64 -2.48 4.72
C GLN A 106 1.61 -1.40 5.05
N VAL A 107 0.40 -1.48 4.49
CA VAL A 107 -0.65 -0.47 4.78
C VAL A 107 -1.14 -0.53 6.22
N LYS A 108 -1.16 -1.73 6.83
CA LYS A 108 -1.43 -1.89 8.26
C LYS A 108 -0.33 -1.29 9.13
N ALA A 109 0.93 -1.35 8.72
CA ALA A 109 2.01 -0.68 9.44
C ALA A 109 1.86 0.84 9.37
N PHE A 110 1.56 1.39 8.19
CA PHE A 110 1.38 2.84 7.99
C PHE A 110 0.30 3.48 8.85
N SER A 111 -0.75 2.72 9.17
CA SER A 111 -1.92 3.24 9.91
C SER A 111 -2.57 4.45 9.20
N MET A 112 -2.61 4.44 7.87
CA MET A 112 -3.30 5.43 7.04
C MET A 112 -4.64 4.89 6.55
N PRO A 113 -5.60 5.75 6.14
CA PRO A 113 -6.81 5.31 5.46
C PRO A 113 -6.48 4.48 4.21
N VAL A 114 -7.21 3.38 4.00
CA VAL A 114 -7.03 2.44 2.88
C VAL A 114 -8.38 2.15 2.23
N VAL A 115 -8.37 2.09 0.90
CA VAL A 115 -9.45 1.51 0.10
C VAL A 115 -8.90 0.33 -0.68
N CYS A 116 -9.52 -0.84 -0.52
CA CYS A 116 -9.23 -2.04 -1.28
C CYS A 116 -10.44 -2.46 -2.10
N THR A 117 -10.27 -2.48 -3.42
CA THR A 117 -11.37 -2.68 -4.37
C THR A 117 -11.76 -4.16 -4.48
N ASN A 118 -10.86 -5.05 -4.04
CA ASN A 118 -11.16 -6.47 -3.93
C ASN A 118 -11.93 -6.73 -2.63
N HIS A 119 -13.20 -7.14 -2.73
CA HIS A 119 -14.06 -7.31 -1.57
C HIS A 119 -13.61 -8.46 -0.67
N TYR A 120 -13.09 -9.56 -1.23
CA TYR A 120 -12.59 -10.69 -0.44
C TYR A 120 -11.39 -10.29 0.44
N LEU A 121 -10.45 -9.51 -0.11
CA LEU A 121 -9.31 -8.98 0.64
C LEU A 121 -9.76 -7.93 1.64
N ALA A 122 -10.70 -7.06 1.25
CA ALA A 122 -11.25 -6.06 2.14
C ALA A 122 -11.89 -6.72 3.38
N ASP A 123 -12.73 -7.73 3.17
CA ASP A 123 -13.38 -8.46 4.26
C ASP A 123 -12.37 -9.24 5.11
N LYS A 124 -11.46 -9.99 4.48
CA LYS A 124 -10.44 -10.81 5.16
C LYS A 124 -9.51 -9.99 6.04
N TYR A 125 -9.20 -8.76 5.63
CA TYR A 125 -8.24 -7.89 6.33
C TYR A 125 -8.87 -6.66 7.00
N LEU A 126 -10.20 -6.57 7.02
CA LEU A 126 -10.98 -5.47 7.60
C LEU A 126 -10.61 -4.09 7.01
N LEU A 127 -10.54 -4.02 5.68
CA LEU A 127 -10.31 -2.78 4.93
C LEU A 127 -11.64 -2.26 4.33
N SER A 128 -11.72 -0.97 4.01
CA SER A 128 -12.86 -0.45 3.26
C SER A 128 -12.79 -0.87 1.79
N ASN A 129 -13.93 -1.26 1.23
CA ASN A 129 -14.14 -1.39 -0.21
C ASN A 129 -14.94 -0.21 -0.81
N ASN A 130 -15.23 0.81 0.00
CA ASN A 130 -15.98 2.00 -0.40
C ASN A 130 -15.05 3.20 -0.48
N ILE A 131 -14.86 3.75 -1.69
CA ILE A 131 -13.99 4.92 -1.87
C ILE A 131 -14.43 6.12 -1.03
N ASN A 132 -15.73 6.31 -0.86
CA ASN A 132 -16.26 7.48 -0.14
C ASN A 132 -16.15 7.34 1.38
N ASN A 133 -15.75 6.15 1.87
CA ASN A 133 -15.59 5.89 3.29
C ASN A 133 -14.34 5.03 3.55
N PRO A 134 -13.13 5.59 3.32
CA PRO A 134 -11.89 4.87 3.57
C PRO A 134 -11.72 4.61 5.08
N THR A 135 -11.22 3.43 5.45
CA THR A 135 -10.94 3.10 6.86
C THR A 135 -9.45 3.00 7.13
N ILE A 136 -9.06 3.43 8.32
CA ILE A 136 -7.73 3.14 8.86
C ILE A 136 -7.73 1.69 9.33
N PRO A 137 -6.87 0.82 8.79
CA PRO A 137 -6.85 -0.58 9.18
C PRO A 137 -6.25 -0.73 10.57
N THR A 138 -6.60 -1.82 11.26
CA THR A 138 -6.01 -2.15 12.56
C THR A 138 -4.48 -2.29 12.42
N PRO A 139 -3.68 -1.49 13.14
CA PRO A 139 -2.24 -1.53 12.99
C PRO A 139 -1.64 -2.89 13.35
N ILE A 140 -0.58 -3.29 12.65
CA ILE A 140 0.22 -4.46 13.03
C ILE A 140 1.37 -4.04 13.94
N SER A 141 1.81 -4.98 14.78
CA SER A 141 2.91 -4.74 15.73
C SER A 141 4.27 -4.61 15.00
N PRO A 142 5.21 -3.79 15.50
CA PRO A 142 6.57 -3.72 14.98
C PRO A 142 7.34 -5.05 15.00
N ILE A 143 6.87 -6.10 15.66
CA ILE A 143 7.46 -7.45 15.57
C ILE A 143 7.53 -7.99 14.14
N PHE A 144 6.70 -7.45 13.23
CA PHE A 144 6.71 -7.78 11.80
C PHE A 144 7.69 -6.93 10.99
N SER A 145 8.46 -6.06 11.64
CA SER A 145 9.46 -5.24 10.96
C SER A 145 10.67 -6.06 10.52
N VAL A 146 11.36 -5.59 9.46
CA VAL A 146 12.58 -6.23 8.96
C VAL A 146 13.59 -6.41 10.09
N THR A 147 13.90 -5.35 10.85
CA THR A 147 14.85 -5.42 11.97
C THR A 147 14.48 -6.49 12.98
N ASN A 148 13.22 -6.52 13.45
CA ASN A 148 12.79 -7.48 14.47
C ASN A 148 12.79 -8.94 13.96
N ILE A 149 12.37 -9.16 12.72
CA ILE A 149 12.41 -10.50 12.11
C ILE A 149 13.86 -10.97 11.93
N CYS A 150 14.76 -10.10 11.45
CA CYS A 150 16.18 -10.41 11.31
C CYS A 150 16.82 -10.74 12.67
N THR A 151 16.58 -9.94 13.71
CA THR A 151 17.06 -10.21 15.06
C THR A 151 16.54 -11.54 15.60
N PHE A 152 15.26 -11.86 15.38
CA PHE A 152 14.70 -13.14 15.78
C PHE A 152 15.40 -14.32 15.08
N ILE A 153 15.62 -14.23 13.77
CA ILE A 153 16.30 -15.28 13.00
C ILE A 153 17.75 -15.45 13.47
N LEU A 154 18.50 -14.36 13.62
CA LEU A 154 19.89 -14.39 14.10
C LEU A 154 19.98 -15.07 15.47
N ASN A 155 19.15 -14.65 16.42
CA ASN A 155 19.10 -15.27 17.74
C ASN A 155 18.74 -16.75 17.69
N LYS A 156 17.98 -17.23 16.69
CA LYS A 156 17.67 -18.66 16.55
C LYS A 156 18.82 -19.44 15.91
N ILE A 157 19.58 -18.83 15.02
CA ILE A 157 20.78 -19.43 14.43
C ILE A 157 21.88 -19.56 15.49
N ASP A 158 22.10 -18.53 16.30
CA ASP A 158 23.15 -18.53 17.34
C ASP A 158 22.87 -19.49 18.52
N ILE A 159 21.65 -20.02 18.60
CA ILE A 159 21.24 -21.03 19.61
C ILE A 159 21.36 -22.46 19.06
N LEU A 160 21.65 -22.64 17.77
CA LEU A 160 21.92 -23.96 17.20
C LEU A 160 23.38 -24.35 17.52
N PRO A 161 23.61 -25.49 18.22
CA PRO A 161 24.95 -25.95 18.62
C PRO A 161 25.85 -26.32 17.44
#